data_AF-A0A285UC91-F1
#
_entry.id   AF-A0A285UC91-F1
#
_cell.length_a   1.000
_cell.length_b   1.000
_cell.length_c   1.000
_cell.angle_alpha   90.00
_cell.angle_beta   90.00
_cell.angle_gamma   90.00
#
_symmetry.space_group_name_H-M   'P 1'
#
loop_
_entity.id
_entity.type
_entity.pdbx_description
1 polymer ?
#
loop_
_entity_poly.entity_id
_entity_poly.type
_entity_poly.pdbx_seq_one_letter_code
_entity_poly.pdbx_strand_id
1 'polypeptide(L)'
;MRKKNEKLKIYEFLYNRLPFSEDETKEYRALRRSEKLEEEFELYLDEIKTANIDVYWHSEVYVDGEYEFVHVLMVTDYCYYIFILHDLAGGHYINTFNILCNDAHAAVLDLNRSEKLYQMFKARLIDEGEFQRPIIVKYVMMNDNFVLKTRKSDLFLSKLNLPYYLKAVEQSAVLKNKDTPLPS
;
A
#
# COMPACT_ATOMS: atom_id res chain seq x y z
N MET A 1 -2.44 12.99 -9.03
CA MET A 1 -2.68 13.77 -7.80
C MET A 1 -3.88 13.18 -7.07
N ARG A 2 -3.69 12.79 -5.82
CA ARG A 2 -4.72 12.16 -4.99
C ARG A 2 -5.87 13.13 -4.68
N LYS A 3 -7.08 12.61 -4.49
CA LYS A 3 -8.22 13.39 -3.97
C LYS A 3 -8.36 13.11 -2.48
N LYS A 4 -8.28 14.17 -1.66
CA LYS A 4 -8.54 14.09 -0.22
C LYS A 4 -9.92 13.49 0.07
N ASN A 5 -9.98 12.56 1.03
CA ASN A 5 -11.18 11.85 1.44
C ASN A 5 -12.31 12.83 1.84
N GLU A 6 -13.48 12.71 1.20
CA GLU A 6 -14.61 13.63 1.41
C GLU A 6 -15.20 13.52 2.82
N LYS A 7 -15.28 12.30 3.36
CA LYS A 7 -15.74 12.06 4.72
C LYS A 7 -14.80 12.72 5.72
N LEU A 8 -13.49 12.62 5.52
CA LEU A 8 -12.53 13.30 6.39
C LEU A 8 -12.72 14.83 6.38
N LYS A 9 -12.96 15.45 5.21
CA LYS A 9 -13.23 16.90 5.13
C LYS A 9 -14.45 17.31 5.97
N ILE A 10 -15.51 16.50 5.94
CA ILE A 10 -16.72 16.73 6.74
C ILE A 10 -16.40 16.63 8.23
N TYR A 11 -15.67 15.59 8.65
CA TYR A 11 -15.30 15.43 10.05
C TYR A 11 -14.39 16.56 10.55
N GLU A 12 -13.38 16.98 9.78
CA GLU A 12 -12.52 18.11 10.15
C GLU A 12 -13.30 19.42 10.30
N PHE A 13 -14.34 19.63 9.48
CA PHE A 13 -15.22 20.78 9.58
C PHE A 13 -16.10 20.72 10.84
N LEU A 14 -16.63 19.55 11.18
CA LEU A 14 -17.52 19.34 12.32
C LEU A 14 -16.79 19.26 13.66
N TYR A 15 -15.53 18.80 13.69
CA TYR A 15 -14.77 18.52 14.91
C TYR A 15 -14.63 19.73 15.83
N ASN A 16 -14.56 20.95 15.27
CA ASN A 16 -14.47 22.19 16.05
C ASN A 16 -15.84 22.79 16.40
N ARG A 17 -16.94 22.13 16.04
CA ARG A 17 -18.30 22.70 16.09
C ARG A 17 -19.28 21.85 16.87
N LEU A 18 -19.03 20.55 16.99
CA LEU A 18 -19.90 19.60 17.69
C LEU A 18 -19.04 18.61 18.48
N PRO A 19 -19.50 18.18 19.68
CA PRO A 19 -18.87 17.07 20.37
C PRO A 19 -19.11 15.78 19.58
N PHE A 20 -18.04 15.06 19.29
CA PHE A 20 -18.12 13.76 18.63
C PHE A 20 -18.40 12.67 19.66
N SER A 21 -19.16 11.64 19.25
CA SER A 21 -19.22 10.37 19.98
C SER A 21 -17.87 9.67 19.99
N GLU A 22 -17.73 8.65 20.84
CA GLU A 22 -16.51 7.84 20.89
C GLU A 22 -16.20 7.17 19.55
N ASP A 23 -17.23 6.66 18.86
CA ASP A 23 -17.06 5.96 17.59
C ASP A 23 -16.74 6.92 16.43
N GLU A 24 -17.38 8.09 16.39
CA GLU A 24 -17.01 9.16 15.45
C GLU A 24 -15.57 9.64 15.69
N THR A 25 -15.13 9.68 16.94
CA THR A 25 -13.75 10.03 17.29
C THR A 25 -12.76 8.96 16.83
N LYS A 26 -13.08 7.68 17.00
CA LYS A 26 -12.25 6.56 16.50
C LYS A 26 -12.14 6.60 14.98
N GLU A 27 -13.26 6.75 14.30
CA GLU A 27 -13.32 6.83 12.85
C GLU A 27 -12.54 8.04 12.31
N TYR A 28 -12.72 9.21 12.92
CA TYR A 28 -11.96 10.41 12.57
C TYR A 28 -10.45 10.19 12.66
N ARG A 29 -9.98 9.59 13.76
CA ARG A 29 -8.56 9.29 13.96
C ARG A 29 -8.04 8.30 12.91
N ALA A 30 -8.83 7.28 12.58
CA ALA A 30 -8.49 6.31 11.55
C ALA A 30 -8.37 6.97 10.16
N LEU A 31 -9.32 7.81 9.78
CA LEU A 31 -9.27 8.58 8.54
C LEU A 31 -8.05 9.52 8.49
N ARG A 32 -7.72 10.19 9.60
CA ARG A 32 -6.52 11.03 9.70
C ARG A 32 -5.22 10.24 9.56
N ARG A 33 -5.14 9.03 10.14
CA ARG A 33 -3.98 8.14 9.98
C ARG A 33 -3.82 7.66 8.54
N SER A 34 -4.92 7.24 7.92
CA SER A 34 -4.94 6.86 6.51
C SER A 34 -4.48 8.01 5.61
N GLU A 35 -5.00 9.22 5.82
CA GLU A 35 -4.61 10.41 5.04
C GLU A 35 -3.11 10.69 5.20
N LYS A 36 -2.57 10.58 6.41
CA LYS A 36 -1.13 10.77 6.67
C LYS A 36 -0.28 9.73 5.93
N LEU A 37 -0.70 8.46 5.93
CA LEU A 37 -0.01 7.40 5.19
C LEU A 37 -0.01 7.66 3.67
N GLU A 38 -1.14 8.13 3.14
CA GLU A 38 -1.26 8.50 1.74
C GLU A 38 -0.36 9.69 1.39
N GLU A 39 -0.40 10.78 2.17
CA GLU A 39 0.45 11.96 2.01
C GLU A 39 1.93 11.57 2.06
N GLU A 40 2.32 10.75 3.04
CA GLU A 40 3.72 10.32 3.18
C GLU A 40 4.17 9.46 1.99
N PHE A 41 3.32 8.56 1.48
CA PHE A 41 3.64 7.77 0.29
C PHE A 41 3.67 8.60 -1.00
N GLU A 42 2.79 9.60 -1.13
CA GLU A 42 2.75 10.52 -2.27
C GLU A 42 4.08 11.27 -2.43
N LEU A 43 4.73 11.65 -1.32
CA LEU A 43 6.08 12.25 -1.35
C LEU A 43 7.11 11.34 -2.03
N TYR A 44 7.07 10.03 -1.82
CA TYR A 44 7.98 9.11 -2.50
C TYR A 44 7.64 8.92 -3.97
N LEU A 45 6.37 9.02 -4.34
CA LEU A 45 5.95 8.96 -5.74
C LEU A 45 6.39 10.19 -6.52
N ASP A 46 6.40 11.36 -5.88
CA ASP A 46 6.88 12.61 -6.48
C ASP A 46 8.39 12.58 -6.82
N GLU A 47 9.15 11.66 -6.20
CA GLU A 47 10.58 11.46 -6.48
C GLU A 47 10.86 10.59 -7.72
N ILE A 48 9.85 9.93 -8.28
CA ILE A 48 9.98 9.06 -9.47
C ILE A 48 9.21 9.60 -10.67
N LYS A 49 9.66 9.27 -11.88
CA LYS A 49 8.94 9.61 -13.10
C LYS A 49 7.78 8.65 -13.32
N THR A 50 6.55 9.14 -13.22
CA THR A 50 5.33 8.35 -13.39
C THR A 50 4.70 8.49 -14.78
N ALA A 51 5.39 9.06 -15.77
CA ALA A 51 4.82 9.33 -17.10
C ALA A 51 4.25 8.09 -17.81
N ASN A 52 4.82 6.90 -17.56
CA ASN A 52 4.36 5.61 -18.07
C ASN A 52 3.77 4.71 -16.97
N ILE A 53 3.29 5.32 -15.89
CA ILE A 53 2.76 4.61 -14.72
C ILE A 53 1.42 5.22 -14.34
N ASP A 54 0.34 4.45 -14.45
CA ASP A 54 -0.95 4.87 -13.93
C ASP A 54 -1.01 4.56 -12.44
N VAL A 55 -1.33 5.57 -11.62
CA VAL A 55 -1.40 5.44 -10.16
C VAL A 55 -2.83 5.60 -9.69
N TYR A 56 -3.35 4.58 -9.00
CA TYR A 56 -4.68 4.56 -8.41
C TYR A 56 -4.59 4.39 -6.90
N TRP A 57 -5.43 5.14 -6.19
CA TRP A 57 -5.51 5.13 -4.74
C TRP A 57 -6.84 4.53 -4.29
N HIS A 58 -6.78 3.66 -3.28
CA HIS A 58 -7.96 3.12 -2.64
C HIS A 58 -7.67 2.95 -1.15
N SER A 59 -8.41 3.66 -0.31
CA SER A 59 -8.35 3.50 1.14
C SER A 59 -9.66 2.92 1.65
N GLU A 60 -9.55 1.93 2.53
CA GLU A 60 -10.67 1.34 3.25
C GLU A 60 -10.38 1.39 4.75
N VAL A 61 -11.29 2.02 5.49
CA VAL A 61 -11.19 2.18 6.95
C VAL A 61 -12.25 1.30 7.61
N TYR A 62 -11.82 0.29 8.36
CA TYR A 62 -12.69 -0.58 9.13
C TYR A 62 -12.72 -0.13 10.59
N VAL A 63 -13.84 0.48 11.00
CA VAL A 63 -14.08 0.92 12.38
C VAL A 63 -14.72 -0.25 13.14
N ASP A 64 -13.89 -1.23 13.54
CA ASP A 64 -14.11 -2.19 14.65
C ASP A 64 -13.00 -3.27 14.72
N GLY A 65 -11.76 -2.94 14.34
CA GLY A 65 -10.67 -3.91 14.41
C GLY A 65 -9.34 -3.36 13.90
N GLU A 66 -8.83 -2.33 14.57
CA GLU A 66 -7.44 -1.84 14.65
C GLU A 66 -6.61 -1.59 13.39
N TYR A 67 -7.10 -1.88 12.18
CA TYR A 67 -6.31 -1.79 10.96
C TYR A 67 -6.97 -0.91 9.90
N GLU A 68 -6.30 0.19 9.55
CA GLU A 68 -6.57 0.92 8.31
C GLU A 68 -5.76 0.28 7.17
N PHE A 69 -6.39 0.09 6.01
CA PHE A 69 -5.72 -0.40 4.81
C PHE A 69 -5.74 0.67 3.74
N VAL A 70 -4.56 1.16 3.39
CA VAL A 70 -4.37 2.01 2.21
C VAL A 70 -3.73 1.18 1.13
N HIS A 71 -4.41 1.04 0.01
CA HIS A 71 -3.92 0.38 -1.20
C HIS A 71 -3.52 1.42 -2.24
N VAL A 72 -2.29 1.33 -2.73
CA VAL A 72 -1.81 2.08 -3.88
C VAL A 72 -1.53 1.09 -5.00
N LEU A 73 -2.27 1.22 -6.10
CA LEU A 73 -2.07 0.44 -7.30
C LEU A 73 -1.26 1.26 -8.30
N MET A 74 -0.08 0.78 -8.66
CA MET A 74 0.69 1.31 -9.78
C MET A 74 0.60 0.33 -10.94
N VAL A 75 0.19 0.81 -12.10
CA VAL A 75 0.04 0.03 -13.32
C VAL A 75 1.11 0.46 -14.31
N THR A 76 1.89 -0.51 -14.75
CA THR A 76 2.87 -0.36 -15.83
C THR A 76 2.45 -1.25 -16.99
N ASP A 77 3.10 -1.12 -18.14
CA ASP A 77 2.87 -2.00 -19.30
C ASP A 77 3.14 -3.48 -19.02
N TYR A 78 3.97 -3.79 -18.02
CA TYR A 78 4.43 -5.14 -17.73
C TYR A 78 3.91 -5.72 -16.41
N CYS A 79 3.50 -4.89 -15.45
CA CYS A 79 3.19 -5.33 -14.09
C CYS A 79 2.10 -4.45 -13.44
N TYR A 80 1.29 -5.08 -12.60
CA TYR A 80 0.47 -4.41 -11.58
C TYR A 80 1.20 -4.48 -10.23
N TYR A 81 1.47 -3.34 -9.61
CA TYR A 81 2.06 -3.27 -8.27
C TYR A 81 1.01 -2.82 -7.27
N ILE A 82 0.75 -3.62 -6.26
CA ILE A 82 -0.19 -3.32 -5.17
C ILE A 82 0.63 -3.09 -3.91
N PHE A 83 0.69 -1.83 -3.48
CA PHE A 83 1.30 -1.45 -2.21
C PHE A 83 0.22 -1.32 -1.14
N ILE A 84 0.39 -2.04 -0.04
CA ILE A 84 -0.50 -2.01 1.12
C ILE A 84 0.24 -1.29 2.23
N LEU A 85 -0.16 -0.06 2.54
CA LEU A 85 0.58 0.80 3.48
C LEU A 85 0.16 0.54 4.92
N HIS A 86 1.14 0.50 5.82
CA HIS A 86 0.95 0.28 7.25
C HIS A 86 1.87 1.15 8.10
N ASP A 87 1.38 1.63 9.24
CA ASP A 87 2.15 2.37 10.26
C ASP A 87 2.49 1.49 11.47
N LEU A 88 2.88 0.22 11.25
CA LEU A 88 3.19 -0.71 12.32
C LEU A 88 4.55 -0.42 12.95
N ALA A 89 4.61 -0.20 14.26
CA ALA A 89 5.84 0.09 15.00
C ALA A 89 6.29 -1.07 15.88
N GLY A 90 7.61 -1.19 16.09
CA GLY A 90 8.19 -2.17 17.01
C GLY A 90 8.53 -3.52 16.38
N GLY A 91 8.86 -4.48 17.24
CA GLY A 91 9.27 -5.83 16.85
C GLY A 91 8.09 -6.70 16.43
N HIS A 92 8.26 -7.38 15.29
CA HIS A 92 7.28 -8.29 14.71
C HIS A 92 7.95 -9.58 14.22
N TYR A 93 7.19 -10.65 14.13
CA TYR A 93 7.61 -11.91 13.54
C TYR A 93 6.47 -12.59 12.80
N ILE A 94 6.79 -13.39 11.79
CA ILE A 94 5.79 -14.22 11.10
C ILE A 94 5.76 -15.58 11.78
N ASN A 95 4.58 -16.01 12.23
CA ASN A 95 4.41 -17.33 12.84
C ASN A 95 4.24 -18.43 11.78
N THR A 96 4.10 -19.68 12.21
CA THR A 96 3.95 -20.85 11.33
C THR A 96 2.66 -20.85 10.50
N PHE A 97 1.66 -20.05 10.87
CA PHE A 97 0.38 -19.92 10.16
C PHE A 97 0.37 -18.75 9.18
N ASN A 98 1.55 -18.15 8.90
CA ASN A 98 1.69 -17.00 8.02
C ASN A 98 0.93 -15.76 8.53
N ILE A 99 0.87 -15.61 9.86
CA ILE A 99 0.31 -14.43 10.53
C ILE A 99 1.48 -13.59 11.05
N LEU A 100 1.45 -12.29 10.77
CA LEU A 100 2.33 -11.31 11.39
C LEU A 100 1.85 -11.08 12.82
N CYS A 101 2.73 -11.34 13.78
CA CYS A 101 2.51 -11.12 15.19
C CYS A 101 3.46 -10.05 15.72
N ASN A 102 3.03 -9.31 16.74
CA ASN A 102 3.92 -8.41 17.48
C ASN A 102 4.67 -9.16 18.59
N ASP A 103 5.56 -8.44 19.29
CA ASP A 103 6.34 -8.99 20.41
C ASP A 103 5.51 -9.47 21.60
N ALA A 104 4.26 -9.01 21.74
CA ALA A 104 3.31 -9.52 22.73
C ALA A 104 2.55 -10.77 22.25
N HIS A 105 2.94 -11.36 21.12
CA HIS A 105 2.28 -12.48 20.45
C HIS A 105 0.83 -12.20 20.00
N ALA A 106 0.41 -10.92 19.95
CA ALA A 106 -0.87 -10.55 19.39
C ALA A 106 -0.82 -10.62 17.87
N ALA A 107 -1.90 -11.10 17.26
CA ALA A 107 -2.05 -11.15 15.81
C ALA A 107 -2.27 -9.73 15.25
N VAL A 108 -1.41 -9.37 14.29
CA VAL A 108 -1.42 -8.04 13.66
C VAL A 108 -2.00 -8.11 12.26
N LEU A 109 -1.52 -9.05 11.44
CA LEU A 109 -1.93 -9.15 10.05
C LEU A 109 -1.93 -10.61 9.58
N ASP A 110 -3.01 -11.04 8.96
CA ASP A 110 -3.09 -12.34 8.28
C ASP A 110 -2.56 -12.22 6.85
N LEU A 111 -1.38 -12.77 6.58
CA LEU A 111 -0.73 -12.68 5.27
C LEU A 111 -1.34 -13.65 4.25
N ASN A 112 -2.21 -14.57 4.67
CA ASN A 112 -2.98 -15.37 3.72
C ASN A 112 -3.99 -14.50 2.94
N ARG A 113 -4.31 -13.30 3.44
CA ARG A 113 -5.15 -12.33 2.75
C ARG A 113 -4.49 -11.78 1.47
N SER A 114 -3.17 -11.80 1.36
CA SER A 114 -2.48 -11.32 0.16
C SER A 114 -2.85 -12.15 -1.07
N GLU A 115 -2.94 -13.47 -0.93
CA GLU A 115 -3.39 -14.39 -1.98
C GLU A 115 -4.82 -14.05 -2.41
N LYS A 116 -5.72 -13.82 -1.43
CA LYS A 116 -7.10 -13.43 -1.72
C LYS A 116 -7.20 -12.09 -2.45
N LEU A 117 -6.42 -11.10 -2.02
CA LEU A 117 -6.33 -9.80 -2.70
C LEU A 117 -5.84 -9.98 -4.14
N TYR A 118 -4.77 -10.75 -4.33
CA TYR A 118 -4.27 -11.09 -5.66
C TYR A 118 -5.37 -11.69 -6.53
N GLN A 119 -6.10 -12.71 -6.06
CA GLN A 119 -7.17 -13.35 -6.83
C GLN A 119 -8.34 -12.40 -7.13
N MET A 120 -8.72 -11.54 -6.18
CA MET A 120 -9.77 -10.54 -6.40
C MET A 120 -9.40 -9.52 -7.47
N PHE A 121 -8.17 -8.99 -7.42
CA PHE A 121 -7.67 -8.07 -8.43
C PHE A 121 -7.52 -8.76 -9.78
N LYS A 122 -7.01 -9.99 -9.79
CA LYS A 122 -6.93 -10.84 -10.97
C LYS A 122 -8.29 -10.96 -11.67
N ALA A 123 -9.35 -11.28 -10.93
CA ALA A 123 -10.71 -11.43 -11.48
C ALA A 123 -11.31 -10.11 -12.01
N ARG A 124 -10.87 -8.96 -11.52
CA ARG A 124 -11.38 -7.63 -11.91
C ARG A 124 -10.56 -6.94 -12.99
N LEU A 125 -9.26 -7.20 -13.05
CA LEU A 125 -8.29 -6.51 -13.92
C LEU A 125 -7.87 -7.33 -15.14
N ILE A 126 -8.03 -8.67 -15.11
CA ILE A 126 -7.76 -9.47 -16.29
C ILE A 126 -8.91 -9.26 -17.28
N ASP A 127 -8.65 -8.42 -18.27
CA ASP A 127 -9.36 -8.44 -19.55
C ASP A 127 -9.19 -9.83 -20.18
N GLU A 128 -10.27 -10.36 -20.76
CA GLU A 128 -10.26 -11.57 -21.56
C GLU A 128 -9.41 -11.36 -22.83
N GLY A 129 -8.09 -11.46 -22.74
CA GLY A 129 -7.23 -11.57 -23.91
C GLY A 129 -5.86 -10.89 -23.86
N GLU A 130 -4.87 -11.66 -24.33
CA GLU A 130 -3.53 -11.30 -24.81
C GLU A 130 -2.39 -10.96 -23.83
N PHE A 131 -2.55 -10.28 -22.69
CA PHE A 131 -1.43 -10.13 -21.74
C PHE A 131 -1.86 -10.09 -20.28
N GLN A 132 -1.68 -11.21 -19.55
CA GLN A 132 -1.79 -11.24 -18.09
C GLN A 132 -0.54 -10.62 -17.47
N ARG A 133 -0.56 -9.31 -17.18
CA ARG A 133 0.53 -8.66 -16.46
C ARG A 133 0.64 -9.30 -15.06
N PRO A 134 1.83 -9.72 -14.59
CA PRO A 134 2.02 -10.17 -13.22
C PRO A 134 1.55 -9.12 -12.21
N ILE A 135 0.96 -9.59 -11.11
CA ILE A 135 0.56 -8.76 -9.97
C ILE A 135 1.57 -8.98 -8.84
N ILE A 136 2.17 -7.90 -8.36
CA ILE A 136 3.16 -7.91 -7.28
C ILE A 136 2.57 -7.18 -6.09
N VAL A 137 2.43 -7.87 -4.95
CA VAL A 137 1.92 -7.29 -3.70
C VAL A 137 3.09 -7.01 -2.75
N LYS A 138 3.13 -5.80 -2.18
CA LYS A 138 4.09 -5.40 -1.15
C LYS A 138 3.36 -4.74 0.02
N TYR A 139 3.63 -5.21 1.23
CA TYR A 139 3.25 -4.53 2.47
C TYR A 139 4.33 -3.50 2.82
N VAL A 140 3.98 -2.22 2.71
CA VAL A 140 4.90 -1.11 2.93
C VAL A 140 4.77 -0.66 4.37
N MET A 141 5.85 -0.83 5.14
CA MET A 141 5.94 -0.43 6.53
C MET A 141 6.49 0.99 6.59
N MET A 142 5.59 1.96 6.78
CA MET A 142 5.88 3.41 6.78
C MET A 142 6.40 3.90 8.13
N ASN A 143 6.40 3.06 9.16
CA ASN A 143 6.99 3.39 10.46
C ASN A 143 8.48 3.06 10.49
N ASP A 144 9.32 4.03 10.87
CA ASP A 144 10.78 3.84 10.96
C ASP A 144 11.21 2.88 12.06
N ASN A 145 10.35 2.64 13.06
CA ASN A 145 10.62 1.71 14.17
C ASN A 145 10.14 0.28 13.88
N PHE A 146 9.67 -0.03 12.67
CA PHE A 146 9.26 -1.38 12.30
C PHE A 146 10.48 -2.31 12.19
N VAL A 147 10.44 -3.45 12.90
CA VAL A 147 11.50 -4.47 12.84
C VAL A 147 10.88 -5.86 12.65
N LEU A 148 11.19 -6.50 11.52
CA LEU A 148 10.84 -7.91 11.29
C LEU A 148 11.97 -8.82 11.78
N LYS A 149 11.71 -9.57 12.86
CA LYS A 149 12.67 -10.47 13.53
C LYS A 149 12.88 -11.80 12.80
N THR A 150 11.92 -12.23 12.00
CA THR A 150 12.01 -13.45 11.19
C THR A 150 12.81 -13.23 9.92
N ARG A 151 13.06 -14.32 9.16
CA ARG A 151 13.72 -14.27 7.85
C ARG A 151 13.13 -13.15 6.98
N LYS A 152 14.00 -12.44 6.25
CA LYS A 152 13.58 -11.45 5.25
C LYS A 152 12.50 -12.05 4.36
N SER A 153 11.34 -11.40 4.33
CA SER A 153 10.21 -11.77 3.48
C SER A 153 10.12 -10.75 2.37
N ASP A 154 10.07 -11.22 1.12
CA ASP A 154 9.94 -10.36 -0.05
C ASP A 154 8.62 -9.59 -0.04
N LEU A 155 7.62 -10.03 0.72
CA LEU A 155 6.33 -9.34 0.83
C LEU A 155 6.45 -8.01 1.58
N PHE A 156 7.43 -7.84 2.46
CA PHE A 156 7.56 -6.65 3.29
C PHE A 156 8.57 -5.68 2.68
N LEU A 157 8.16 -4.41 2.57
CA LEU A 157 9.01 -3.32 2.13
C LEU A 157 9.10 -2.30 3.27
N SER A 158 10.27 -2.19 3.89
CA SER A 158 10.53 -1.15 4.88
C SER A 158 10.61 0.22 4.20
N LYS A 159 10.21 1.28 4.90
CA LYS A 159 10.36 2.68 4.48
C LYS A 159 11.76 3.00 3.92
N LEU A 160 12.83 2.54 4.57
CA LEU A 160 14.21 2.73 4.09
C LEU A 160 14.48 2.19 2.67
N ASN A 161 13.81 1.09 2.29
CA ASN A 161 14.02 0.40 1.01
C ASN A 161 12.99 0.86 -0.04
N LEU A 162 11.95 1.58 0.36
CA LEU A 162 10.88 2.04 -0.52
C LEU A 162 11.40 2.90 -1.70
N PRO A 163 12.27 3.91 -1.51
CA PRO A 163 12.77 4.73 -2.62
C PRO A 163 13.49 3.90 -3.69
N TYR A 164 14.34 2.96 -3.27
CA TYR A 164 15.07 2.09 -4.18
C TYR A 164 14.13 1.18 -4.97
N TYR A 165 13.09 0.65 -4.31
CA TYR A 165 12.09 -0.20 -4.95
C TYR A 165 11.27 0.59 -5.97
N LEU A 166 10.79 1.79 -5.61
CA LEU A 166 10.05 2.65 -6.52
C LEU A 166 10.89 3.09 -7.73
N LYS A 167 12.18 3.36 -7.52
CA LYS A 167 13.11 3.63 -8.63
C LYS A 167 13.26 2.44 -9.57
N ALA A 168 13.29 1.22 -9.05
CA ALA A 168 13.31 0.01 -9.88
C ALA A 168 12.00 -0.15 -10.66
N VAL A 169 10.84 0.18 -10.05
CA VAL A 169 9.56 0.22 -10.77
C VAL A 169 9.59 1.24 -11.89
N GLU A 170 10.05 2.47 -11.64
CA GLU A 170 10.23 3.51 -12.67
C GLU A 170 11.10 3.02 -13.83
N GLN A 171 12.26 2.42 -13.54
CA GLN A 171 13.16 1.90 -14.56
C GLN A 171 12.52 0.77 -15.37
N SER A 172 11.73 -0.09 -14.72
CA SER A 172 11.00 -1.18 -15.39
C SER A 172 9.84 -0.68 -16.26
N ALA A 173 9.30 0.50 -15.96
CA ALA A 173 8.22 1.13 -16.72
C ALA A 173 8.70 1.89 -17.97
N VAL A 174 10.01 1.97 -18.20
CA VAL A 174 10.56 2.58 -19.43
C VAL A 174 10.36 1.63 -20.60
N LEU A 175 9.56 2.07 -21.58
CA LEU A 175 9.38 1.39 -22.86
C LEU A 175 10.72 1.08 -23.54
N LYS A 176 10.84 -0.14 -24.08
CA LYS A 176 11.68 -0.37 -25.27
C LYS A 176 11.20 0.61 -26.35
N ASN A 177 12.08 1.50 -26.81
CA ASN A 177 11.93 2.07 -28.14
C ASN A 177 11.85 0.88 -29.10
N LYS A 178 10.71 0.69 -29.75
CA LYS A 178 10.50 -0.32 -30.81
C LYS A 178 11.50 -0.18 -31.97
N ASP A 179 12.27 0.91 -32.01
CA ASP A 179 13.26 1.22 -33.04
C ASP A 179 14.73 0.98 -32.64
N THR A 180 15.01 0.24 -31.55
CA THR A 180 16.41 -0.11 -31.23
C THR A 180 16.74 -1.46 -31.89
N PRO A 181 17.46 -1.52 -33.03
CA PRO A 181 17.89 -2.78 -33.58
C PRO A 181 18.82 -3.47 -32.58
N LEU A 182 18.63 -4.78 -32.42
CA LEU A 182 19.54 -5.60 -31.62
C LEU A 182 20.94 -5.53 -32.25
N PRO A 183 22.01 -5.40 -31.44
CA PRO A 183 23.37 -5.50 -31.97
C PRO A 183 23.57 -6.87 -32.61
N SER A 184 24.14 -6.83 -33.82
CA SER A 184 24.48 -7.99 -34.66
C SER A 184 25.52 -8.89 -34.01
#